data_AF-A0AAV1R8G6-F1
#
_entry.id   AF-A0AAV1R8G6-F1
#
_cell.length_a   1.000
_cell.length_b   1.000
_cell.length_c   1.000
_cell.angle_alpha   90.00
_cell.angle_beta   90.00
_cell.angle_gamma   90.00
#
_symmetry.space_group_name_H-M   'P 1'
#
loop_
_entity.id
_entity.type
_entity.pdbx_description
1 polymer ?
#
loop_
_entity_poly.entity_id
_entity_poly.type
_entity_poly.pdbx_seq_one_letter_code
_entity_poly.pdbx_strand_id
1 'polypeptide(L)'
;MKIENATLKESMESMDLLISSIHRLRLALLKVKESHTHEGTVTGLPEALDEIISEARLVKTALGSSLPISWSSEADNVSIGESVHNKLTDVFGESSSETKDPVSAAGFEMVELLVLAAQILKDKTIRGS
;
A
#
# COMPACT_ATOMS: atom_id res chain seq x y z
N MET A 1 -18.62 -12.37 -24.72
CA MET A 1 -18.70 -13.29 -23.57
C MET A 1 -17.37 -13.95 -23.15
N LYS A 2 -16.37 -14.14 -24.04
CA LYS A 2 -15.04 -14.67 -23.64
C LYS A 2 -14.15 -13.66 -22.91
N ILE A 3 -14.18 -12.39 -23.32
CA ILE A 3 -13.32 -11.33 -22.76
C ILE A 3 -13.72 -11.01 -21.31
N GLU A 4 -15.02 -10.87 -21.04
CA GLU A 4 -15.56 -10.61 -19.71
C GLU A 4 -15.21 -11.71 -18.68
N ASN A 5 -15.22 -12.98 -19.10
CA ASN A 5 -14.77 -14.09 -18.24
C ASN A 5 -13.27 -14.02 -17.92
N ALA A 6 -12.45 -13.50 -18.84
CA ALA A 6 -11.01 -13.36 -18.61
C ALA A 6 -10.72 -12.23 -17.61
N THR A 7 -11.35 -11.06 -17.77
CA THR A 7 -11.22 -9.93 -16.83
C THR A 7 -11.75 -10.28 -15.44
N LEU A 8 -12.88 -11.00 -15.35
CA LEU A 8 -13.41 -11.46 -14.07
C LEU A 8 -12.43 -12.41 -13.37
N LYS A 9 -11.82 -13.34 -14.12
CA LYS A 9 -10.84 -14.28 -13.60
C LYS A 9 -9.58 -13.58 -13.09
N GLU A 10 -9.06 -12.60 -13.85
CA GLU A 10 -7.91 -11.78 -13.43
C GLU A 10 -8.22 -10.99 -12.15
N SER A 11 -9.43 -10.43 -12.03
CA SER A 11 -9.87 -9.77 -10.80
C SER A 11 -9.90 -10.73 -9.61
N MET A 12 -10.42 -11.95 -9.78
CA MET A 12 -10.40 -12.97 -8.72
C MET A 12 -8.97 -13.35 -8.31
N GLU A 13 -8.08 -13.58 -9.27
CA GLU A 13 -6.67 -13.89 -9.01
C GLU A 13 -5.97 -12.74 -8.27
N SER A 14 -6.27 -11.48 -8.61
CA SER A 14 -5.73 -10.32 -7.89
C SER A 14 -6.18 -10.28 -6.43
N MET A 15 -7.46 -10.61 -6.14
CA MET A 15 -7.98 -10.64 -4.78
C MET A 15 -7.32 -11.75 -3.96
N ASP A 16 -7.09 -12.91 -4.55
CA ASP A 16 -6.35 -14.01 -3.90
C ASP A 16 -4.92 -13.60 -3.56
N LEU A 17 -4.25 -12.85 -4.44
CA LEU A 17 -2.92 -12.27 -4.19
C LEU A 17 -2.95 -11.24 -3.06
N LEU A 18 -3.97 -10.38 -3.00
CA LEU A 18 -4.15 -9.42 -1.91
C LEU A 18 -4.35 -10.13 -0.56
N ILE A 19 -5.27 -11.09 -0.49
CA ILE A 19 -5.55 -11.88 0.71
C ILE A 19 -4.28 -12.62 1.17
N SER A 20 -3.57 -13.26 0.25
CA SER A 20 -2.33 -13.97 0.53
C SER A 20 -1.25 -13.04 1.09
N SER A 21 -1.10 -11.84 0.52
CA SER A 21 -0.12 -10.86 0.98
C SER A 21 -0.47 -10.30 2.37
N ILE A 22 -1.75 -10.06 2.65
CA ILE A 22 -2.23 -9.67 4.00
C ILE A 22 -1.91 -10.78 5.02
N HIS A 23 -2.12 -12.04 4.66
CA HIS A 23 -1.80 -13.16 5.55
C HIS A 23 -0.30 -13.25 5.85
N ARG A 24 0.57 -13.11 4.85
CA ARG A 24 2.03 -13.09 5.06
C ARG A 24 2.47 -11.91 5.93
N LEU A 25 1.94 -10.72 5.67
CA LEU A 25 2.20 -9.54 6.50
C LEU A 25 1.78 -9.77 7.96
N ARG A 26 0.60 -10.35 8.19
CA ARG A 26 0.12 -10.69 9.54
C ARG A 26 1.06 -11.69 10.23
N LEU A 27 1.56 -12.68 9.51
CA LEU A 27 2.52 -13.65 10.06
C LEU A 27 3.85 -12.98 10.42
N ALA A 28 4.38 -12.11 9.56
CA ALA A 28 5.60 -11.34 9.82
C ALA A 28 5.47 -10.48 11.10
N LEU A 29 4.33 -9.81 11.27
CA LEU A 29 4.02 -9.05 12.49
C LEU A 29 3.96 -9.93 13.74
N LEU A 30 3.38 -11.13 13.63
CA LEU A 30 3.32 -12.09 14.76
C LEU A 30 4.70 -12.61 15.15
N LYS A 31 5.56 -12.92 14.18
CA LYS A 31 6.95 -13.35 14.42
C LYS A 31 7.72 -12.30 15.24
N VAL A 32 7.58 -11.02 14.90
CA VAL A 32 8.21 -9.91 15.65
C VAL A 32 7.66 -9.79 17.06
N LYS A 33 6.35 -9.98 17.24
CA LYS A 33 5.74 -9.99 18.58
C LYS A 33 6.30 -11.12 19.44
N GLU A 34 6.43 -12.32 18.89
CA GLU A 34 6.91 -13.51 19.61
C GLU A 34 8.40 -13.42 19.97
N SER A 35 9.23 -12.85 19.10
CA SER A 35 10.66 -12.64 19.37
C SER A 35 10.92 -11.62 20.48
N HIS A 36 9.98 -10.71 20.77
CA HIS A 36 10.07 -9.77 21.88
C HIS A 36 9.70 -10.41 23.24
N THR A 37 8.92 -11.48 23.24
CA THR A 37 8.49 -12.20 24.46
C THR A 37 9.50 -13.21 24.99
N HIS A 38 10.42 -13.68 24.16
CA HIS A 38 11.52 -14.55 24.60
C HIS A 38 12.75 -13.68 24.89
N GLU A 39 13.15 -13.60 26.16
CA GLU A 39 14.21 -12.73 26.72
C GLU A 39 15.65 -13.11 26.28
N GLY A 40 15.82 -13.51 25.01
CA GLY A 40 17.12 -13.83 24.41
C GLY A 40 17.34 -12.92 23.21
N THR A 41 18.36 -12.06 23.32
CA THR A 41 18.94 -11.15 22.32
C THR A 41 18.20 -11.05 20.98
N VAL A 42 17.71 -9.84 20.70
CA VAL A 42 16.98 -9.45 19.48
C VAL A 42 17.92 -9.38 18.26
N THR A 43 18.61 -10.48 17.94
CA THR A 43 19.60 -10.59 16.86
C THR A 43 18.94 -10.70 15.47
N GLY A 44 17.63 -10.47 15.36
CA GLY A 44 16.87 -10.62 14.11
C GLY A 44 15.75 -9.60 13.89
N LEU A 45 15.66 -8.55 14.72
CA LEU A 45 14.63 -7.52 14.54
C LEU A 45 14.81 -6.67 13.28
N PRO A 46 16.03 -6.22 12.90
CA PRO A 46 16.23 -5.50 11.65
C PRO A 46 15.75 -6.32 10.43
N GLU A 47 16.07 -7.60 10.38
CA GLU A 47 15.67 -8.54 9.33
C GLU A 47 14.16 -8.78 9.32
N ALA A 48 13.55 -8.93 10.50
CA ALA A 48 12.10 -9.12 10.61
C ALA A 48 11.32 -7.84 10.25
N LEU A 49 11.88 -6.65 10.53
CA LEU A 49 11.33 -5.38 10.07
C LEU A 49 11.44 -5.23 8.54
N ASP A 50 12.51 -5.75 7.93
CA ASP A 50 12.62 -5.83 6.47
C ASP A 50 11.57 -6.75 5.86
N GLU A 51 11.30 -7.91 6.48
CA GLU A 51 10.21 -8.81 6.06
C GLU A 51 8.86 -8.07 6.10
N ILE A 52 8.56 -7.35 7.20
CA ILE A 52 7.34 -6.53 7.34
C ILE A 52 7.25 -5.47 6.25
N ILE A 53 8.32 -4.70 6.01
CA ILE A 53 8.33 -3.64 4.99
C ILE A 53 8.09 -4.25 3.61
N SER A 54 8.72 -5.38 3.30
CA SER A 54 8.57 -6.07 2.02
C SER A 54 7.12 -6.53 1.80
N GLU A 55 6.52 -7.19 2.79
CA GLU A 55 5.16 -7.71 2.69
C GLU A 55 4.12 -6.58 2.67
N ALA A 56 4.34 -5.50 3.43
CA ALA A 56 3.47 -4.32 3.38
C ALA A 56 3.49 -3.67 1.99
N ARG A 57 4.65 -3.59 1.33
CA ARG A 57 4.74 -3.11 -0.06
C ARG A 57 4.01 -4.03 -1.04
N LEU A 58 4.11 -5.35 -0.85
CA LEU A 58 3.35 -6.31 -1.67
C LEU A 58 1.84 -6.15 -1.47
N VAL A 59 1.38 -5.92 -0.23
CA VAL A 59 -0.03 -5.59 0.06
C VAL A 59 -0.43 -4.31 -0.67
N LYS A 60 0.41 -3.27 -0.66
CA LYS A 60 0.12 -2.01 -1.36
C LYS A 60 -0.11 -2.23 -2.86
N THR A 61 0.79 -2.97 -3.50
CA THR A 61 0.69 -3.28 -4.93
C THR A 61 -0.55 -4.12 -5.23
N ALA A 62 -0.75 -5.20 -4.47
CA ALA A 62 -1.90 -6.09 -4.65
C ALA A 62 -3.22 -5.36 -4.40
N LEU A 63 -3.28 -4.44 -3.43
CA LEU A 63 -4.46 -3.64 -3.15
C LEU A 63 -4.85 -2.82 -4.36
N GLY A 64 -3.89 -2.13 -4.99
CA GLY A 64 -4.13 -1.36 -6.20
C GLY A 64 -4.63 -2.20 -7.38
N SER A 65 -4.02 -3.37 -7.60
CA SER A 65 -4.42 -4.28 -8.69
C SER A 65 -5.79 -4.93 -8.47
N SER A 66 -6.30 -4.98 -7.23
CA SER A 66 -7.60 -5.55 -6.90
C SER A 66 -8.75 -4.55 -6.90
N LEU A 67 -8.49 -3.26 -7.10
CA LEU A 67 -9.55 -2.26 -7.14
C LEU A 67 -10.37 -2.38 -8.42
N PRO A 68 -11.70 -2.17 -8.35
CA PRO A 68 -12.50 -1.96 -9.54
C PRO A 68 -11.89 -0.85 -10.40
N ILE A 69 -11.98 -0.96 -11.72
CA ILE A 69 -11.46 0.05 -12.67
C ILE A 69 -12.05 1.44 -12.35
N SER A 70 -13.30 1.51 -11.90
CA SER A 70 -13.94 2.77 -11.50
C SER A 70 -13.36 3.39 -10.21
N TRP A 71 -12.52 2.68 -9.46
CA TRP A 71 -11.89 3.11 -8.20
C TRP A 71 -10.38 3.23 -8.32
N SER A 72 -9.79 2.47 -9.24
CA SER A 72 -8.40 2.63 -9.64
C SER A 72 -8.25 3.96 -10.37
N SER A 73 -7.88 5.01 -9.66
CA SER A 73 -7.30 6.19 -10.31
C SER A 73 -5.96 5.74 -10.88
N GLU A 74 -5.93 5.41 -12.17
CA GLU A 74 -4.69 5.37 -12.94
C GLU A 74 -4.20 6.81 -13.02
N ALA A 75 -3.61 7.27 -11.91
CA ALA A 75 -2.84 8.49 -11.87
C ALA A 75 -1.61 8.26 -12.74
N ASP A 76 -1.74 8.57 -14.02
CA ASP A 76 -0.63 8.74 -14.92
C ASP A 76 0.24 9.84 -14.30
N ASN A 77 1.34 9.42 -13.68
CA ASN A 77 2.27 10.29 -12.97
C ASN A 77 3.03 11.17 -13.99
N VAL A 78 2.34 12.11 -14.63
CA VAL A 78 2.99 13.23 -15.30
C VAL A 78 3.31 14.26 -14.22
N SER A 79 4.54 14.17 -13.75
CA SER A 79 5.17 15.13 -12.86
C SER A 79 5.50 16.44 -13.61
N ILE A 80 5.68 17.50 -12.81
CA ILE A 80 6.45 18.74 -13.02
C ILE A 80 5.65 20.00 -13.40
N GLY A 81 5.65 20.96 -12.46
CA GLY A 81 6.00 22.35 -12.79
C GLY A 81 4.90 23.40 -12.64
N GLU A 82 4.91 24.10 -11.50
CA GLU A 82 4.77 25.55 -11.39
C GLU A 82 3.66 26.27 -12.20
N SER A 83 2.61 26.76 -11.51
CA SER A 83 1.93 27.99 -11.91
C SER A 83 1.00 28.50 -10.80
N VAL A 84 1.52 29.46 -10.03
CA VAL A 84 0.74 30.35 -9.18
C VAL A 84 -0.16 31.22 -10.07
N HIS A 85 -1.38 31.51 -9.57
CA HIS A 85 -2.15 32.75 -9.74
C HIS A 85 -3.49 32.67 -10.51
N ASN A 86 -4.57 32.94 -9.75
CA ASN A 86 -5.93 33.47 -10.04
C ASN A 86 -6.62 33.05 -11.36
N LYS A 87 -7.91 32.71 -11.38
CA LYS A 87 -9.04 33.59 -11.04
C LYS A 87 -10.33 32.83 -11.39
N LEU A 88 -11.36 33.00 -10.56
CA LEU A 88 -12.78 32.75 -10.88
C LEU A 88 -13.13 32.99 -12.37
N THR A 89 -13.66 31.98 -13.05
CA THR A 89 -14.90 32.10 -13.86
C THR A 89 -15.35 30.72 -14.36
N ASP A 90 -16.57 30.38 -13.95
CA ASP A 90 -17.47 29.34 -14.43
C ASP A 90 -17.55 29.26 -15.97
N VAL A 91 -17.03 28.18 -16.56
CA VAL A 91 -17.50 27.62 -17.85
C VAL A 91 -17.17 26.12 -17.87
N PHE A 92 -18.21 25.29 -17.75
CA PHE A 92 -18.32 23.93 -18.30
C PHE A 92 -17.01 23.25 -18.71
N GLY A 93 -16.36 22.68 -17.72
CA GLY A 93 -15.46 21.56 -17.89
C GLY A 93 -15.56 20.79 -16.59
N GLU A 94 -16.30 19.69 -16.58
CA GLU A 94 -16.08 18.64 -15.59
C GLU A 94 -14.63 18.22 -15.76
N SER A 95 -13.72 18.94 -15.09
CA SER A 95 -12.44 18.39 -14.72
C SER A 95 -12.84 17.20 -13.88
N SER A 96 -12.75 16.01 -14.49
CA SER A 96 -12.78 14.76 -13.76
C SER A 96 -11.55 14.80 -12.87
N SER A 97 -11.64 15.54 -11.76
CA SER A 97 -10.78 15.34 -10.62
C SER A 97 -11.01 13.89 -10.28
N GLU A 98 -10.09 13.05 -10.70
CA GLU A 98 -10.15 11.62 -10.54
C GLU A 98 -10.02 11.37 -9.03
N THR A 99 -11.15 11.51 -8.34
CA THR A 99 -11.22 11.38 -6.90
C THR A 99 -11.02 9.91 -6.62
N LYS A 100 -9.80 9.55 -6.21
CA LYS A 100 -9.51 8.24 -5.63
C LYS A 100 -10.63 7.89 -4.67
N ASP A 101 -11.21 6.72 -4.86
CA ASP A 101 -12.23 6.21 -3.96
C ASP A 101 -11.72 6.31 -2.50
N PRO A 102 -12.47 6.94 -1.58
CA PRO A 102 -11.97 7.24 -0.24
C PRO A 102 -11.64 5.97 0.57
N VAL A 103 -12.30 4.85 0.29
CA VAL A 103 -12.02 3.56 0.95
C VAL A 103 -10.66 3.05 0.50
N SER A 104 -10.41 3.08 -0.81
CA SER A 104 -9.14 2.70 -1.43
C SER A 104 -8.01 3.61 -0.95
N ALA A 105 -8.22 4.92 -0.93
CA ALA A 105 -7.25 5.90 -0.42
C ALA A 105 -6.90 5.63 1.05
N ALA A 106 -7.90 5.40 1.91
CA ALA A 106 -7.66 5.03 3.30
C ALA A 106 -6.86 3.72 3.42
N GLY A 107 -7.16 2.71 2.60
CA GLY A 107 -6.42 1.46 2.54
C GLY A 107 -4.94 1.66 2.20
N PHE A 108 -4.63 2.49 1.19
CA PHE A 108 -3.26 2.85 0.84
C PHE A 108 -2.53 3.59 1.96
N GLU A 109 -3.17 4.61 2.55
CA GLU A 109 -2.59 5.39 3.66
C GLU A 109 -2.28 4.50 4.87
N MET A 110 -3.17 3.55 5.21
CA MET A 110 -2.92 2.60 6.30
C MET A 110 -1.68 1.73 6.06
N VAL A 111 -1.46 1.28 4.83
CA VAL A 111 -0.27 0.49 4.47
C VAL A 111 1.00 1.35 4.51
N GLU A 112 0.93 2.59 4.03
CA GLU A 112 2.04 3.55 4.10
C GLU A 112 2.43 3.89 5.55
N LEU A 113 1.45 4.10 6.43
CA LEU A 113 1.69 4.32 7.86
C LEU A 113 2.41 3.13 8.50
N LEU A 114 2.05 1.90 8.14
CA LEU A 114 2.72 0.69 8.62
C LEU A 114 4.17 0.60 8.14
N VAL A 115 4.42 0.88 6.85
CA VAL A 115 5.78 0.92 6.28
C VAL A 115 6.63 1.97 7.00
N LEU A 116 6.10 3.18 7.19
CA LEU A 116 6.78 4.26 7.89
C LEU A 116 7.10 3.87 9.33
N ALA A 117 6.14 3.29 10.06
CA ALA A 117 6.35 2.82 11.42
C ALA A 117 7.46 1.77 11.51
N ALA A 118 7.48 0.80 10.59
CA ALA A 118 8.52 -0.22 10.53
C ALA A 118 9.91 0.38 10.23
N GLN A 119 10.00 1.35 9.30
CA GLN A 119 11.24 2.06 9.00
C GLN A 119 11.76 2.85 10.22
N ILE A 120 10.89 3.60 10.90
CA ILE A 120 11.26 4.35 12.12
C ILE A 120 11.81 3.41 13.20
N LEU A 121 11.21 2.24 13.38
CA LEU A 121 11.68 1.23 14.34
C LEU A 121 13.03 0.64 13.92
N LYS A 122 13.22 0.38 12.63
CA LYS A 122 14.47 -0.15 12.07
C LYS A 122 15.62 0.83 12.28
N ASP A 123 15.41 2.10 11.94
CA ASP A 123 16.41 3.17 12.08
C ASP A 123 16.82 3.40 13.53
N LYS A 124 15.88 3.26 14.47
CA LYS A 124 16.17 3.31 15.91
C LYS A 124 17.01 2.11 16.38
N THR A 125 16.72 0.92 15.87
CA THR A 125 17.44 -0.31 16.22
C THR A 125 18.89 -0.25 15.71
N ILE A 126 19.11 0.22 14.48
CA ILE A 126 20.45 0.34 13.88
C ILE A 126 21.28 1.44 14.55
N ARG A 127 20.69 2.58 14.90
CA ARG A 127 21.41 3.71 15.51
C ARG A 127 21.68 3.54 17.02
N GLY A 128 20.92 2.68 17.68
CA GLY A 128 21.05 2.38 19.11
C GLY A 128 21.97 1.21 19.45
N SER A 129 22.54 0.55 18.43
CA SER A 129 23.48 -0.57 18.56
C SER A 129 24.94 -0.12 18.51
#